data_AF-K9URR1-F1
#
_entry.id   AF-K9URR1-F1
#
_cell.length_a   1.000
_cell.length_b   1.000
_cell.length_c   1.000
_cell.angle_alpha   90.00
_cell.angle_beta   90.00
_cell.angle_gamma   90.00
#
_symmetry.space_group_name_H-M   'P 1'
#
loop_
_entity.id
_entity.type
_entity.pdbx_description
1 polymer ?
#
loop_
_entity_poly.entity_id
_entity_poly.type
_entity_poly.pdbx_seq_one_letter_code
_entity_poly.pdbx_strand_id
1 'polypeptide(L)'
;MVTMINVNDQRIFELDFGCPLEPDDLLSYYANGMLIPTDRAKFLKNHVENGYKEPLKILTNREKRAAQEITEILKMESEYESETEEQQKGRWIKEKKQDAHDYHDIQKDLRAWDNDSDEPRPSTNWRELEMYGM
;
A
#
# COMPACT_ATOMS: atom_id res chain seq x y z
N MET A 1 0.57 13.08 -12.27
CA MET A 1 0.06 11.72 -11.91
C MET A 1 0.87 10.70 -12.71
N VAL A 2 1.15 9.51 -12.16
CA VAL A 2 1.85 8.44 -12.90
C VAL A 2 1.00 7.18 -12.94
N THR A 3 0.73 6.65 -14.12
CA THR A 3 0.04 5.37 -14.32
C THR A 3 0.94 4.44 -15.12
N MET A 4 1.07 3.18 -14.70
CA MET A 4 1.84 2.17 -15.41
C MET A 4 0.89 1.21 -16.11
N ILE A 5 1.12 1.02 -17.41
CA ILE A 5 0.40 0.07 -18.26
C ILE A 5 1.41 -0.89 -18.88
N ASN A 6 0.99 -2.13 -19.10
CA ASN A 6 1.84 -3.17 -19.68
C ASN A 6 1.33 -3.52 -21.09
N VAL A 7 2.14 -3.29 -22.11
CA VAL A 7 1.79 -3.49 -23.52
C VAL A 7 2.85 -4.38 -24.16
N ASN A 8 2.47 -5.60 -24.58
CA ASN A 8 3.40 -6.57 -25.20
C ASN A 8 4.69 -6.79 -24.39
N ASP A 9 4.54 -7.07 -23.09
CA ASP A 9 5.65 -7.24 -22.12
C ASP A 9 6.57 -6.01 -21.94
N GLN A 10 6.17 -4.86 -22.46
CA GLN A 10 6.85 -3.59 -22.27
C GLN A 10 6.03 -2.69 -21.33
N ARG A 11 6.67 -2.28 -20.22
CA ARG A 11 6.09 -1.31 -19.29
C ARG A 11 6.14 0.09 -19.92
N ILE A 12 4.98 0.70 -20.02
CA ILE A 12 4.78 2.09 -20.46
C ILE A 12 4.23 2.88 -19.28
N PHE A 13 4.80 4.07 -19.07
CA PHE A 13 4.47 4.98 -17.99
C PHE A 13 3.78 6.21 -18.57
N GLU A 14 2.53 6.43 -18.20
CA GLU A 14 1.80 7.64 -18.52
C GLU A 14 2.07 8.66 -17.42
N LEU A 15 2.74 9.76 -17.79
CA LEU A 15 3.10 10.84 -16.88
C LEU A 15 2.31 12.09 -17.24
N ASP A 16 1.60 12.62 -16.25
CA ASP A 16 1.00 13.95 -16.30
C ASP A 16 1.86 14.91 -15.45
N PHE A 17 2.55 15.82 -16.14
CA PHE A 17 3.38 16.86 -15.54
C PHE A 17 2.60 18.13 -15.17
N GLY A 18 1.28 18.17 -15.38
CA GLY A 18 0.40 19.25 -14.94
C GLY A 18 0.78 20.60 -15.56
N CYS A 19 0.88 20.68 -16.89
CA CYS A 19 1.10 21.94 -17.59
C CYS A 19 -0.23 22.72 -17.68
N PRO A 20 -0.41 23.85 -16.97
CA PRO A 20 -1.65 24.62 -17.05
C PRO A 20 -1.88 25.26 -18.44
N LEU A 21 -0.88 25.24 -19.31
CA LEU A 21 -0.95 25.75 -20.68
C LEU A 21 -1.35 24.67 -21.69
N GLU A 22 -1.27 23.39 -21.33
CA GLU A 22 -1.59 22.24 -22.20
C GLU A 22 -2.34 21.20 -21.35
N PRO A 23 -3.67 21.33 -21.18
CA PRO A 23 -4.44 20.57 -20.20
C PRO A 23 -4.62 19.07 -20.53
N ASP A 24 -4.18 18.61 -21.71
CA ASP A 24 -4.24 17.19 -22.16
C ASP A 24 -2.83 16.60 -22.39
N ASP A 25 -1.88 16.93 -21.50
CA ASP A 25 -0.46 16.57 -21.64
C ASP A 25 -0.07 15.24 -20.99
N LEU A 26 -1.02 14.30 -20.94
CA LEU A 26 -0.69 12.92 -20.59
C LEU A 26 0.17 12.34 -21.71
N LEU A 27 1.45 12.14 -21.43
CA LEU A 27 2.40 11.56 -22.37
C LEU A 27 2.89 10.22 -21.87
N SER A 28 3.14 9.31 -22.81
CA SER A 28 3.60 7.97 -22.53
C SER A 28 5.12 7.85 -22.70
N TYR A 29 5.74 7.16 -21.75
CA TYR A 29 7.19 6.99 -21.65
C TYR A 29 7.55 5.51 -21.51
N TYR A 30 8.69 5.13 -22.07
CA TYR A 30 9.33 3.87 -21.74
C TYR A 30 9.97 3.92 -20.35
N ALA A 31 10.32 2.75 -19.79
CA ALA A 31 10.98 2.64 -18.48
C ALA A 31 12.30 3.43 -18.34
N ASN A 32 12.97 3.75 -19.46
CA ASN A 32 14.18 4.56 -19.47
C ASN A 32 13.90 6.09 -19.53
N GLY A 33 12.64 6.50 -19.48
CA GLY A 33 12.22 7.90 -19.54
C GLY A 33 12.19 8.52 -20.94
N MET A 34 12.44 7.74 -22.00
CA MET A 34 12.23 8.22 -23.38
C MET A 34 10.74 8.23 -23.71
N LEU A 35 10.31 9.28 -24.41
CA LEU A 35 8.93 9.39 -24.89
C LEU A 35 8.66 8.33 -25.96
N ILE A 36 7.45 7.75 -25.99
CA ILE A 36 7.09 6.83 -27.07
C ILE A 36 7.07 7.57 -28.41
N PRO A 37 7.39 6.90 -29.55
CA PRO A 37 7.56 7.59 -30.83
C PRO A 37 6.32 8.38 -31.30
N THR A 38 5.12 7.87 -31.04
CA THR A 38 3.85 8.51 -31.41
C THR A 38 3.65 9.82 -30.66
N ASP A 39 3.86 9.79 -29.35
CA ASP A 39 3.71 10.96 -28.49
C ASP A 39 4.82 11.98 -28.74
N ARG A 40 6.03 11.51 -29.06
CA ARG A 40 7.14 12.37 -29.48
C ARG A 40 6.84 13.13 -30.76
N ALA A 41 6.27 12.47 -31.76
CA ALA A 41 5.88 13.13 -33.00
C ALA A 41 4.77 14.16 -32.74
N LYS A 42 3.75 13.80 -31.95
CA LYS A 42 2.64 14.70 -31.57
C LYS A 42 3.14 15.92 -30.79
N PHE A 43 4.02 15.71 -29.80
CA PHE A 43 4.63 16.75 -28.98
C PHE A 43 5.40 17.75 -29.84
N LEU A 44 6.31 17.26 -30.69
CA LEU A 44 7.13 18.12 -31.55
C LEU A 44 6.28 18.88 -32.55
N LYS A 45 5.26 18.24 -33.14
CA LYS A 45 4.33 18.90 -34.06
C LYS A 45 3.60 20.06 -33.36
N ASN A 46 2.95 19.79 -32.23
CA ASN A 46 2.22 20.81 -31.47
C ASN A 46 3.12 21.99 -31.07
N HIS A 47 4.33 21.71 -30.56
CA HIS A 47 5.23 22.76 -30.12
C HIS A 47 5.79 23.61 -31.27
N VAL A 48 6.03 23.00 -32.44
CA VAL A 48 6.43 23.74 -33.64
C VAL A 48 5.28 24.60 -34.17
N GLU A 49 4.06 24.05 -34.25
CA GLU A 49 2.87 24.77 -34.72
C GLU A 49 2.51 25.96 -33.80
N ASN A 50 2.70 25.81 -32.50
CA ASN A 50 2.48 26.87 -31.50
C ASN A 50 3.62 27.89 -31.42
N GLY A 51 4.70 27.74 -32.20
CA GLY A 51 5.80 28.70 -32.29
C GLY A 51 6.73 28.72 -31.07
N TYR A 52 6.78 27.63 -30.28
CA TYR A 52 7.71 27.53 -29.17
C TYR A 52 9.17 27.56 -29.65
N LYS A 53 10.00 28.30 -28.92
CA LYS A 53 11.45 28.31 -29.16
C LYS A 53 12.06 27.04 -28.54
N GLU A 54 12.86 26.33 -29.33
CA GLU A 54 13.63 25.14 -28.91
C GLU A 54 12.78 23.94 -28.42
N PRO A 55 11.82 23.42 -29.21
CA PRO A 55 10.96 22.29 -28.81
C PRO A 55 11.75 21.03 -28.41
N LEU A 56 12.90 20.81 -29.04
CA LEU A 56 13.80 19.70 -28.70
C LEU A 56 14.39 19.84 -27.30
N LYS A 57 14.70 21.05 -26.85
CA LYS A 57 15.24 21.27 -25.49
C LYS A 57 14.17 21.04 -24.43
N ILE A 58 12.94 21.45 -24.72
CA ILE A 58 11.78 21.18 -23.86
C ILE A 58 11.54 19.67 -23.76
N LEU A 59 11.58 18.96 -24.90
CA LEU A 59 11.47 17.49 -24.94
C LEU A 59 12.56 16.84 -24.08
N THR A 60 13.83 17.19 -24.28
CA THR A 60 14.95 16.63 -23.50
C THR A 60 14.78 16.85 -22.00
N ASN A 61 14.30 18.03 -21.59
CA ASN A 61 14.04 18.30 -20.17
C ASN A 61 12.90 17.44 -19.62
N ARG A 62 11.83 17.23 -20.40
CA ARG A 62 10.73 16.35 -20.02
C ARG A 62 11.18 14.89 -19.91
N GLU A 63 11.92 14.37 -20.89
CA GLU A 63 12.44 13.00 -20.85
C GLU A 63 13.39 12.78 -19.67
N LYS A 64 14.24 13.76 -19.35
CA LYS A 64 15.11 13.70 -18.16
C LYS A 64 14.30 13.62 -16.87
N ARG A 65 13.26 14.44 -16.74
CA ARG A 65 12.38 14.43 -15.57
C ARG A 65 11.60 13.11 -15.47
N ALA A 66 11.07 12.62 -16.60
CA ALA A 66 10.39 11.33 -16.68
C ALA A 66 11.30 10.18 -16.22
N ALA A 67 12.56 10.16 -16.69
CA ALA A 67 13.53 9.15 -16.28
C ALA A 67 13.75 9.15 -14.75
N GLN A 68 13.79 10.33 -14.12
CA GLN A 68 13.93 10.44 -12.66
C GLN A 68 12.68 9.91 -11.94
N GLU A 69 11.49 10.37 -12.30
CA GLU A 69 10.24 9.95 -11.65
C GLU A 69 9.99 8.44 -11.83
N ILE A 70 10.23 7.89 -13.03
CA ILE A 70 10.09 6.45 -13.29
C ILE A 70 11.12 5.64 -12.48
N THR A 71 12.36 6.12 -12.38
CA THR A 71 13.40 5.44 -11.59
C THR A 71 13.02 5.40 -10.11
N GLU A 72 12.49 6.49 -9.57
CA GLU A 72 12.01 6.55 -8.18
C GLU A 72 10.87 5.56 -7.95
N ILE A 73 9.91 5.48 -8.87
CA ILE A 73 8.79 4.51 -8.79
C ILE A 73 9.31 3.07 -8.84
N LEU A 74 10.17 2.75 -9.80
CA LEU A 74 10.74 1.41 -9.92
C LEU A 74 11.57 1.03 -8.69
N LYS A 75 12.27 2.01 -8.10
CA LYS A 75 13.01 1.82 -6.86
C LYS A 75 12.05 1.55 -5.70
N MET A 76 10.98 2.34 -5.55
CA MET A 76 9.96 2.09 -4.53
C MET A 76 9.28 0.73 -4.71
N GLU A 77 8.98 0.30 -5.94
CA GLU A 77 8.46 -1.04 -6.23
C GLU A 77 9.46 -2.13 -5.82
N SER A 78 10.76 -1.92 -6.05
CA SER A 78 11.80 -2.89 -5.68
C SER A 78 12.09 -2.91 -4.17
N GLU A 79 11.94 -1.77 -3.49
CA GLU A 79 12.07 -1.66 -2.03
C GLU A 79 10.81 -2.15 -1.32
N TYR A 80 9.68 -2.22 -2.03
CA TYR A 80 8.49 -2.97 -1.64
C TYR A 80 8.72 -4.48 -1.88
N GLU A 81 9.81 -5.02 -1.32
CA GLU A 81 9.93 -6.46 -1.12
C GLU A 81 8.81 -6.88 -0.17
N SER A 82 7.87 -7.69 -0.67
CA SER A 82 6.92 -8.40 0.17
C SER A 82 7.70 -9.14 1.26
N GLU A 83 7.30 -9.01 2.53
CA GLU A 83 7.88 -9.76 3.65
C GLU A 83 8.10 -11.21 3.21
N THR A 84 9.32 -11.71 3.35
CA THR A 84 9.60 -13.11 3.01
C THR A 84 8.72 -14.02 3.86
N GLU A 85 8.42 -15.25 3.39
CA GLU A 85 7.63 -16.20 4.18
C GLU A 85 8.18 -16.38 5.61
N GLU A 86 9.50 -16.29 5.78
CA GLU A 86 10.17 -16.37 7.08
C GLU A 86 9.90 -15.15 7.97
N GLN A 87 9.87 -13.94 7.39
CA GLN A 87 9.51 -12.72 8.12
C GLN A 87 8.03 -12.73 8.52
N GLN A 88 7.14 -13.17 7.64
CA GLN A 88 5.70 -13.30 7.93
C GLN A 88 5.46 -14.34 9.03
N LYS A 89 6.10 -15.51 8.95
CA LYS A 89 6.04 -16.55 10.00
C LYS A 89 6.59 -16.02 11.32
N GLY A 90 7.70 -15.29 11.31
CA GLY A 90 8.28 -14.66 12.49
C GLY A 90 7.35 -13.66 13.16
N ARG A 91 6.67 -12.81 12.38
CA ARG A 91 5.66 -11.87 12.85
C ARG A 91 4.46 -12.58 13.47
N TRP A 92 3.91 -13.57 12.76
CA TRP A 92 2.77 -14.35 13.24
C TRP A 92 3.08 -15.08 14.56
N ILE A 93 4.27 -15.68 14.71
CA ILE A 93 4.68 -16.31 15.96
C ILE A 93 4.77 -15.29 17.09
N LYS A 94 5.31 -14.10 16.82
CA LYS A 94 5.44 -13.03 17.83
C LYS A 94 4.06 -12.53 18.28
N GLU A 95 3.15 -12.33 17.34
CA GLU A 95 1.77 -11.91 17.60
C GLU A 95 1.00 -12.98 18.40
N LYS A 96 1.12 -14.25 18.03
CA LYS A 96 0.50 -15.35 18.79
C LYS A 96 1.05 -15.52 20.20
N LYS A 97 2.34 -15.24 20.41
CA LYS A 97 2.93 -15.23 21.75
C LYS A 97 2.40 -14.08 22.59
N GLN A 98 2.19 -12.91 21.98
CA GLN A 98 1.60 -11.76 22.65
C GLN A 98 0.14 -12.04 23.03
N ASP A 99 -0.68 -12.53 22.09
CA ASP A 99 -2.07 -12.93 22.34
C ASP A 99 -2.17 -13.94 23.50
N ALA A 100 -1.27 -14.93 23.54
CA ALA A 100 -1.24 -15.94 24.58
C ALA A 100 -0.83 -15.36 25.95
N HIS A 101 0.09 -14.39 25.97
CA HIS A 101 0.47 -13.68 27.18
C HIS A 101 -0.71 -12.87 27.73
N ASP A 102 -1.36 -12.09 26.87
CA ASP A 102 -2.50 -11.24 27.24
C ASP A 102 -3.68 -12.09 27.75
N TYR A 103 -3.94 -13.25 27.11
CA TYR A 103 -4.96 -14.20 27.59
C TYR A 103 -4.62 -14.78 28.96
N HIS A 104 -3.35 -15.12 29.21
CA HIS A 104 -2.91 -15.66 30.50
C HIS A 104 -3.00 -14.61 31.61
N ASP A 105 -2.69 -13.34 31.32
CA ASP A 105 -2.84 -12.24 32.27
C ASP A 105 -4.31 -12.03 32.64
N ILE A 106 -5.22 -12.03 31.66
CA ILE A 106 -6.66 -11.95 31.90
C ILE A 106 -7.15 -13.12 32.78
N GLN A 107 -6.71 -14.35 32.50
CA GLN A 107 -7.08 -15.51 33.34
C GLN A 107 -6.56 -15.40 34.77
N LYS A 108 -5.36 -14.85 34.96
CA LYS A 108 -4.77 -14.65 36.28
C LYS A 108 -5.54 -13.61 37.08
N ASP A 109 -5.94 -12.52 36.45
CA ASP A 109 -6.79 -11.49 37.06
C ASP A 109 -8.17 -12.04 37.42
N LEU A 110 -8.78 -12.85 36.55
CA LEU A 110 -10.06 -13.52 36.84
C LEU A 110 -9.96 -14.52 38.00
N ARG A 111 -8.86 -15.29 38.09
CA ARG A 111 -8.60 -16.18 39.24
C ARG A 111 -8.34 -15.42 40.54
N ALA A 112 -7.75 -14.23 40.48
CA ALA A 112 -7.58 -13.40 41.68
C ALA A 112 -8.94 -12.91 42.19
N TRP A 113 -9.84 -12.53 41.28
CA TRP A 113 -11.21 -12.16 41.60
C TRP A 113 -12.03 -13.29 42.26
N ASP A 114 -11.86 -14.53 41.82
CA ASP A 114 -12.53 -15.70 42.42
C ASP A 114 -12.01 -16.04 43.83
N ASN A 115 -10.78 -15.62 44.19
CA ASN A 115 -10.17 -15.93 45.50
C ASN A 115 -10.35 -14.84 46.56
N ASP A 116 -10.77 -13.62 46.18
CA ASP A 116 -11.07 -12.53 47.14
C ASP A 116 -12.52 -12.55 47.65
N SER A 117 -13.32 -13.54 47.23
CA SER A 117 -14.70 -13.73 47.72
C SER A 117 -14.74 -14.64 48.96
N ASP A 118 -14.20 -14.16 50.08
CA ASP A 118 -14.45 -14.69 51.44
C ASP A 118 -15.88 -14.37 51.93
N GLU A 119 -16.88 -14.51 51.07
CA GLU A 119 -18.30 -14.49 51.45
C GLU A 119 -18.90 -15.88 51.27
N PRO A 120 -19.57 -16.44 52.29
CA PRO A 120 -20.19 -17.75 52.18
C PRO A 120 -21.33 -17.67 51.15
N ARG A 121 -21.10 -18.25 49.97
CA ARG A 121 -22.14 -18.40 48.96
C ARG A 121 -23.27 -19.26 49.57
N PRO A 122 -24.55 -18.87 49.46
CA PRO A 122 -25.64 -19.73 49.89
C PRO A 122 -25.57 -21.01 49.04
N SER A 123 -25.52 -22.17 49.69
CA SER A 123 -25.42 -23.45 49.00
C SER A 123 -26.70 -23.69 48.20
N THR A 124 -26.70 -23.43 46.90
CA THR A 124 -27.78 -23.87 46.02
C THR A 124 -27.67 -25.37 45.86
N ASN A 125 -28.21 -26.11 46.83
CA ASN A 125 -28.37 -27.54 46.74
C ASN A 125 -29.51 -27.80 45.75
N TRP A 126 -29.20 -28.37 44.59
CA TRP A 126 -30.15 -28.64 43.52
C TRP A 126 -31.40 -29.43 43.97
N ARG A 127 -31.33 -30.12 45.12
CA ARG A 127 -32.49 -30.78 45.74
C ARG A 127 -33.58 -29.86 46.27
N GLU A 128 -33.29 -28.59 46.58
CA GLU A 128 -34.32 -27.65 47.07
C GLU A 128 -35.22 -27.12 45.95
N LEU A 129 -34.74 -27.18 44.69
CA LEU A 129 -35.49 -26.72 43.52
C LEU A 129 -36.60 -27.69 43.08
N GLU A 130 -36.56 -28.96 43.50
CA GLU A 130 -37.62 -29.94 43.21
C GLU A 130 -38.92 -29.71 44.01
N MET A 131 -38.86 -28.98 45.13
CA MET A 131 -40.07 -28.69 45.94
C MET A 131 -41.00 -27.64 45.31
N TYR A 132 -40.54 -26.92 44.29
CA TYR A 132 -41.33 -25.89 43.59
C TYR A 132 -41.94 -26.37 42.26
N GLY A 133 -41.86 -27.68 41.95
CA GLY A 133 -42.71 -28.36 40.96
C GLY A 133 -42.79 -27.70 39.58
N MET A 134 -41.70 -27.79 38.79
CA MET A 134 -41.78 -27.77 37.32
C MET A 134 -41.88 -29.19 36.78
#